data_AF-A0A3M2CZK7-F1
#
_entry.id   AF-A0A3M2CZK7-F1
#
_cell.length_a   1.000
_cell.length_b   1.000
_cell.length_c   1.000
_cell.angle_alpha   90.00
_cell.angle_beta   90.00
_cell.angle_gamma   90.00
#
_symmetry.space_group_name_H-M   'P 1'
#
loop_
_entity.id
_entity.type
_entity.pdbx_description
1 polymer ?
#
loop_
_entity_poly.entity_id
_entity_poly.type
_entity_poly.pdbx_seq_one_letter_code
_entity_poly.pdbx_strand_id
1 'polypeptide(L)' 'MENFLVQLQGKKVDVACGESAVIRGEIVKAQDGILYLRDEDERQIYVAIDKIAAVWEVKENHHRPGLVGAK' A
#
# COMPACT_ATOMS: atom_id res chain seq x y z
N MET A 1 3.82 11.19 -9.93
CA MET A 1 3.39 10.23 -8.90
C MET A 1 2.03 9.63 -9.24
N GLU A 2 1.00 10.43 -9.53
CA GLU A 2 -0.36 9.93 -9.83
C GLU A 2 -0.40 8.84 -10.92
N ASN A 3 0.18 9.07 -12.09
CA ASN A 3 0.23 8.06 -13.17
C ASN A 3 0.88 6.74 -12.75
N PHE A 4 1.86 6.77 -11.85
CA PHE A 4 2.49 5.57 -11.31
C PHE A 4 1.55 4.82 -10.35
N LEU A 5 0.83 5.54 -9.49
CA LEU A 5 -0.17 4.96 -8.59
C LEU A 5 -1.34 4.34 -9.36
N VAL A 6 -1.75 4.94 -10.48
CA VAL A 6 -2.77 4.37 -11.38
C VAL A 6 -2.33 3.02 -11.94
N GLN A 7 -1.05 2.84 -12.25
CA GLN A 7 -0.51 1.54 -12.71
C GLN A 7 -0.53 0.47 -11.61
N LEU A 8 -0.62 0.86 -10.35
CA LEU A 8 -0.70 -0.03 -9.19
C LEU A 8 -2.13 -0.26 -8.70
N GLN A 9 -3.15 0.18 -9.44
CA GLN A 9 -4.55 -0.05 -9.08
C GLN A 9 -4.85 -1.55 -8.92
N GLY A 10 -5.55 -1.91 -7.84
CA GLY A 10 -5.81 -3.30 -7.46
C GLY A 10 -4.66 -4.01 -6.74
N LYS A 11 -3.52 -3.33 -6.50
CA LYS A 11 -2.41 -3.88 -5.70
C LYS A 11 -2.54 -3.46 -4.25
N LYS A 12 -2.22 -4.39 -3.34
CA LYS A 12 -1.95 -4.08 -1.93
C LYS A 12 -0.58 -3.40 -1.82
N VAL A 13 -0.56 -2.21 -1.23
CA VAL A 13 0.65 -1.40 -1.06
C VAL A 13 0.73 -0.90 0.38
N ASP A 14 1.96 -0.60 0.80
CA ASP A 14 2.23 0.26 1.95
C ASP A 14 2.64 1.64 1.42
N VAL A 15 2.06 2.68 2.02
CA VAL A 15 2.30 4.08 1.68
C VAL A 15 2.86 4.79 2.89
N ALA A 16 4.09 5.28 2.78
CA ALA A 16 4.72 6.11 3.80
C ALA A 16 4.34 7.58 3.62
N CYS A 17 3.76 8.18 4.65
CA CYS A 17 3.35 9.58 4.72
C CYS A 17 4.13 10.29 5.82
N GLY A 18 5.08 11.16 5.45
CA GLY A 18 5.91 11.88 6.42
C GLY A 18 6.83 10.99 7.28
N GLU A 19 7.11 11.40 8.52
CA GLU A 19 8.14 10.78 9.37
C GLU A 19 7.74 9.45 10.01
N SER A 20 6.45 9.21 10.29
CA SER A 20 6.04 8.07 11.13
C SER A 20 4.74 7.38 10.74
N ALA A 21 4.06 7.81 9.68
CA ALA A 21 2.81 7.19 9.27
C ALA A 21 3.02 6.26 8.06
N VAL A 22 2.69 4.98 8.23
CA VAL A 22 2.61 4.01 7.13
C VAL A 22 1.18 3.49 7.08
N ILE A 23 0.57 3.58 5.90
CA ILE A 23 -0.80 3.14 5.65
C ILE A 23 -0.74 1.96 4.69
N ARG A 24 -1.33 0.83 5.09
CA ARG A 24 -1.48 -0.35 4.24
C ARG A 24 -2.88 -0.38 3.64
N GLY A 25 -2.97 -0.64 2.34
CA GLY A 25 -4.26 -0.85 1.69
C GLY A 25 -4.13 -1.21 0.21
N GLU A 26 -5.24 -1.62 -0.38
CA GLU A 26 -5.37 -1.81 -1.82
C GLU A 26 -5.64 -0.47 -2.51
N ILE A 27 -4.94 -0.19 -3.61
CA ILE A 27 -5.19 1.02 -4.43
C ILE A 27 -6.50 0.85 -5.19
N VAL A 28 -7.51 1.63 -4.79
CA VAL A 28 -8.81 1.70 -5.48
C VAL A 28 -8.75 2.60 -6.69
N LYS A 29 -8.12 3.78 -6.55
CA LYS A 29 -7.86 4.73 -7.65
C LYS A 29 -6.87 5.83 -7.19
N ALA A 30 -6.30 6.55 -8.13
CA ALA A 30 -5.58 7.79 -7.88
C ALA A 30 -6.13 8.86 -8.83
N GLN A 31 -6.57 9.99 -8.29
CA GLN A 31 -7.23 11.03 -9.07
C GLN A 31 -7.15 12.37 -8.34
N ASP A 32 -6.93 13.46 -9.09
CA ASP A 32 -6.99 14.84 -8.58
C ASP A 32 -6.06 15.08 -7.38
N GLY A 33 -4.88 14.46 -7.38
CA GLY A 33 -3.92 14.58 -6.27
C GLY A 33 -4.25 13.75 -5.02
N ILE A 34 -5.27 12.89 -5.07
CA ILE A 34 -5.68 12.01 -3.95
C ILE A 34 -5.51 10.54 -4.34
N LEU A 35 -4.88 9.78 -3.45
CA LEU A 35 -4.80 8.33 -3.49
C LEU A 35 -5.93 7.74 -2.62
N TYR A 36 -6.72 6.86 -3.23
CA TYR A 36 -7.82 6.16 -2.59
C TYR A 36 -7.37 4.74 -2.27
N LEU A 37 -7.29 4.41 -0.99
CA LEU A 37 -6.93 3.09 -0.49
C LEU A 37 -8.15 2.43 0.16
N ARG A 38 -8.15 1.10 0.15
CA ARG A 38 -9.07 0.29 0.97
C ARG A 38 -8.27 -0.60 1.90
N ASP A 39 -8.58 -0.55 3.20
CA ASP A 39 -7.95 -1.44 4.18
C ASP A 39 -8.65 -2.81 4.27
N GLU A 40 -8.17 -3.68 5.16
CA GLU A 40 -8.70 -5.04 5.34
C GLU A 40 -10.11 -5.07 5.97
N ASP A 41 -10.55 -3.97 6.58
CA ASP A 41 -11.89 -3.79 7.15
C ASP A 41 -12.87 -3.15 6.15
N GLU A 42 -12.51 -3.12 4.86
CA GLU A 42 -13.24 -2.44 3.77
C GLU A 42 -13.41 -0.92 3.96
N ARG A 43 -12.62 -0.29 4.85
CA ARG A 43 -12.68 1.15 5.09
C ARG A 43 -11.92 1.89 4.01
N GLN A 44 -12.50 3.00 3.54
CA GLN A 44 -11.84 3.89 2.59
C GLN A 44 -10.88 4.85 3.31
N ILE A 45 -9.66 4.93 2.81
CA ILE A 45 -8.62 5.82 3.29
C ILE A 45 -8.20 6.75 2.14
N TYR A 46 -8.05 8.03 2.44
CA TYR A 46 -7.67 9.06 1.47
C TYR A 46 -6.32 9.66 1.86
N VAL A 47 -5.38 9.65 0.92
CA VAL A 47 -4.03 10.15 1.14
C VAL A 47 -3.71 11.20 0.07
N ALA A 48 -3.25 12.38 0.50
CA ALA A 48 -2.77 13.39 -0.43
C ALA A 48 -1.46 12.92 -1.08
N ILE A 49 -1.41 12.90 -2.41
CA ILE A 49 -0.28 12.35 -3.18
C ILE A 49 1.02 13.14 -2.91
N ASP A 50 0.91 14.45 -2.64
CA ASP A 50 2.07 15.30 -2.32
C ASP A 50 2.72 14.99 -0.96
N LYS A 51 2.05 14.24 -0.08
CA LYS A 51 2.58 13.80 1.23
C LYS A 51 3.20 12.41 1.20
N ILE A 52 3.13 11.72 0.07
CA ILE A 52 3.68 10.38 -0.08
C ILE A 52 5.19 10.46 -0.24
N ALA A 53 5.91 9.97 0.77
CA ALA A 53 7.37 9.88 0.76
C ALA A 53 7.86 8.64 -0.01
N ALA A 54 7.14 7.52 0.12
CA ALA A 54 7.48 6.26 -0.55
C ALA A 54 6.25 5.33 -0.66
N VAL A 55 6.29 4.44 -1.64
CA VAL A 55 5.28 3.38 -1.87
C VAL A 55 6.00 2.08 -2.20
N TRP A 56 5.54 0.97 -1.65
CA TRP A 56 5.99 -0.37 -2.04
C TRP A 56 4.85 -1.38 -2.05
N GLU A 57 4.91 -2.33 -2.98
CA GLU A 57 3.96 -3.43 -3.06
C GLU A 57 4.13 -4.38 -1.87
N VAL A 58 3.02 -4.73 -1.22
CA VAL A 58 2.99 -5.77 -0.19
C VAL A 58 3.02 -7.11 -0.89
N LYS A 59 4.13 -7.83 -0.77
CA LYS A 59 4.18 -9.25 -1.12
C LYS A 59 3.62 -10.02 0.05
N GLU A 60 2.42 -10.59 -0.09
CA GLU A 60 1.99 -11.65 0.83
C GLU A 60 2.98 -12.80 0.71
N ASN A 61 3.80 -12.97 1.74
CA ASN A 61 4.83 -13.99 1.79
C ASN A 61 4.18 -15.35 2.12
N HIS A 62 3.21 -15.78 1.34
CA HIS A 62 2.73 -17.16 1.35
C HIS A 62 3.69 -18.03 0.54
N HIS A 63 4.88 -18.27 1.11
CA HIS A 63 5.75 -19.44 0.94
C HIS A 63 7.23 -19.06 1.06
N ARG A 64 7.84 -19.41 2.21
CA ARG A 64 9.08 -20.18 2.15
C ARG A 64 8.75 -21.58 2.68
N PRO A 65 8.70 -22.63 1.85
CA PRO A 65 8.90 -23.98 2.35
C PRO A 65 10.36 -24.02 2.82
N GLY A 66 10.57 -23.86 4.12
CA GLY A 66 11.90 -23.81 4.73
C GLY A 66 11.84 -24.40 6.13
N LEU A 67 12.88 -25.14 6.52
CA LEU A 67 12.94 -25.98 7.72
C LEU A 67 12.54 -25.23 8.99
N VAL A 68 11.54 -25.77 9.69
CA VAL A 68 11.19 -25.37 11.06
C VAL A 68 12.22 -25.98 12.00
N GLY A 69 12.97 -25.13 12.70
CA GLY A 69 14.00 -25.58 13.65
C GLY A 69 13.37 -26.30 14.83
N ALA A 70 13.81 -27.53 15.09
CA ALA A 70 13.45 -28.30 16.28
C ALA A 70 14.01 -27.63 17.55
N LYS A 71 13.15 -27.45 18.56
CA LYS A 71 13.50 -27.46 19.98
C LYS A 71 12.30 -27.90 20.80
#